data_AF-A0A1Z8ZYN1-F1
#
_entry.id   AF-A0A1Z8ZYN1-F1
#
_cell.length_a   1.000
_cell.length_b   1.000
_cell.length_c   1.000
_cell.angle_alpha   90.00
_cell.angle_beta   90.00
_cell.angle_gamma   90.00
#
_symmetry.space_group_name_H-M   'P 1'
#
loop_
_entity.id
_entity.type
_entity.pdbx_description
1 polymer ?
#
loop_
_entity_poly.entity_id
_entity_poly.type
_entity_poly.pdbx_seq_one_letter_code
_entity_poly.pdbx_strand_id
1 'polypeptide(L)'
;MLGLVVGAFGGFLFSNSLPPEVGSVEEELELLRNSNAQNERRLRSYQRNARRDTTPDELRRLARDVRDGKDISPDDLFATMKPWMRQMSPIFERMREVNEEDWADVRTSEWARQYDLNASQRAQLKEWFRAQGAERAKALVDVIESKNSGFVDLIRATEYDWKDARGADKLMEGFLKGDQLEEFKSGRLAERAESVQHEADRNLSRLDGIVALDSKQHEQLFGVLSRGAEDYQPGLNVDGLAGENSALDRGQRDAEIRATLRPDQIEKLDEHQRNRRAEAEKEMRRMMMTLPKDWDLLDRDTF
;
A
#
# COMPACT_ATOMS: atom_id res chain seq x y z
N MET A 1 -20.86 -14.47 16.43
CA MET A 1 -19.46 -14.87 16.18
C MET A 1 -18.97 -14.60 14.73
N LEU A 2 -19.76 -13.95 13.86
CA LEU A 2 -19.29 -13.45 12.54
C LEU A 2 -18.83 -11.98 12.59
N GLY A 3 -19.24 -11.20 13.60
CA GLY A 3 -18.80 -9.81 13.78
C GLY A 3 -17.42 -9.63 14.42
N LEU A 4 -16.81 -10.70 14.95
CA LEU A 4 -15.51 -10.63 15.63
C LEU A 4 -14.33 -10.78 14.65
N VAL A 5 -14.53 -11.51 13.54
CA VAL A 5 -13.49 -11.71 12.51
C VAL A 5 -13.35 -10.48 11.60
N VAL A 6 -14.45 -9.77 11.32
CA VAL A 6 -14.41 -8.52 10.54
C VAL A 6 -13.86 -7.35 11.38
N GLY A 7 -14.19 -7.30 12.68
CA GLY A 7 -13.67 -6.29 13.60
C GLY A 7 -12.17 -6.41 13.88
N ALA A 8 -11.63 -7.63 13.95
CA ALA A 8 -10.20 -7.86 14.17
C ALA A 8 -9.33 -7.48 12.95
N PHE A 9 -9.82 -7.71 11.72
CA PHE A 9 -9.09 -7.35 10.50
C PHE A 9 -9.16 -5.85 10.16
N GLY A 10 -10.27 -5.17 10.51
CA GLY A 10 -10.36 -3.70 10.39
C GLY A 10 -9.40 -2.96 11.34
N GLY A 11 -9.10 -3.55 12.50
CA GLY A 11 -8.14 -2.99 13.46
C GLY A 11 -6.70 -2.98 12.93
N PHE A 12 -6.24 -4.07 12.32
CA PHE A 12 -4.87 -4.19 11.80
C PHE A 12 -4.57 -3.24 10.63
N LEU A 13 -5.57 -2.94 9.79
CA LEU A 13 -5.40 -1.99 8.68
C LEU A 13 -5.41 -0.52 9.12
N PHE A 14 -5.84 -0.21 10.36
CA PHE A 14 -5.92 1.17 10.86
C PHE A 14 -5.05 1.47 12.09
N SER A 15 -4.45 0.46 12.75
CA SER A 15 -3.67 0.66 13.98
C SER A 15 -2.15 0.56 13.77
N ASN A 16 -1.58 1.47 12.97
CA ASN A 16 -0.15 1.82 13.07
C ASN A 16 0.06 2.94 14.12
N SER A 17 -0.57 2.78 15.28
CA SER A 17 -0.22 3.54 16.49
C SER A 17 -0.48 2.65 17.69
N LEU A 18 0.56 1.93 18.12
CA LEU A 18 0.98 1.68 19.51
C LEU A 18 1.98 0.49 19.53
N PRO A 19 3.12 0.59 20.24
CA PRO A 19 4.11 -0.49 20.36
C PRO A 19 3.70 -1.55 21.41
N PRO A 20 4.00 -2.85 21.21
CA PRO A 20 3.76 -3.87 22.24
C PRO A 20 4.96 -4.12 23.18
N GLU A 21 4.67 -4.40 24.45
CA GLU A 21 5.63 -4.81 25.49
C GLU A 21 6.01 -6.31 25.40
N VAL A 22 7.21 -6.61 25.92
CA VAL A 22 7.97 -7.86 25.76
C VAL A 22 7.66 -8.91 26.84
N GLY A 23 7.67 -10.19 26.45
CA GLY A 23 8.37 -11.24 27.21
C GLY A 23 7.61 -12.53 27.58
N SER A 24 8.09 -13.69 27.10
CA SER A 24 8.32 -14.92 27.88
C SER A 24 8.98 -16.03 27.03
N VAL A 25 9.65 -16.97 27.72
CA VAL A 25 10.86 -17.72 27.33
C VAL A 25 10.57 -19.17 26.88
N GLU A 26 9.55 -19.41 26.04
CA GLU A 26 9.16 -20.79 25.66
C GLU A 26 9.17 -21.05 24.15
N GLU A 27 9.81 -20.17 23.36
CA GLU A 27 9.71 -20.14 21.90
C GLU A 27 10.97 -20.64 21.16
N GLU A 28 11.88 -21.35 21.84
CA GLU A 28 13.19 -21.71 21.28
C GLU A 28 13.31 -23.18 20.81
N LEU A 29 12.30 -24.03 21.03
CA LEU A 29 12.42 -25.49 20.77
C LEU A 29 11.65 -26.03 19.56
N GLU A 30 10.82 -25.22 18.88
CA GLU A 30 10.05 -25.67 17.71
C GLU A 30 10.59 -25.17 16.34
N LEU A 31 11.60 -24.29 16.34
CA LEU A 31 12.08 -23.60 15.13
C LEU A 31 12.90 -24.46 14.14
N LEU A 32 13.10 -25.75 14.37
CA LEU A 32 14.06 -26.57 13.59
C LEU A 32 13.45 -27.70 12.73
N ARG A 33 12.13 -27.75 12.50
CA ARG A 33 11.52 -28.94 11.85
C ARG A 33 10.84 -28.81 10.49
N ASN A 34 10.71 -27.66 9.82
CA ASN A 34 9.82 -27.63 8.63
C ASN A 34 10.21 -26.77 7.41
N SER A 35 11.47 -26.81 6.97
CA SER A 35 11.88 -26.17 5.70
C SER A 35 11.53 -26.96 4.42
N ASN A 36 11.11 -28.24 4.51
CA ASN A 36 10.69 -29.03 3.34
C ASN A 36 9.16 -29.06 3.11
N ALA A 37 8.35 -28.81 4.14
CA ALA A 37 6.89 -28.81 4.03
C ALA A 37 6.34 -27.55 3.32
N GLN A 38 7.07 -26.43 3.32
CA GLN A 38 6.64 -25.18 2.69
C GLN A 38 6.62 -25.26 1.16
N ASN A 39 7.58 -25.99 0.54
CA ASN A 39 7.67 -26.07 -0.92
C ASN A 39 6.59 -26.98 -1.53
N GLU A 40 6.20 -28.07 -0.87
CA GLU A 40 5.07 -28.89 -1.32
C GLU A 40 3.72 -28.18 -1.16
N ARG A 41 3.56 -27.35 -0.12
CA ARG A 41 2.35 -26.53 0.08
C ARG A 41 2.21 -25.47 -1.02
N ARG A 42 3.32 -24.85 -1.45
CA ARG A 42 3.37 -23.92 -2.59
C ARG A 42 2.87 -24.57 -3.89
N LEU A 43 3.28 -25.82 -4.19
CA LEU A 43 2.85 -26.50 -5.42
C LEU A 43 1.36 -26.90 -5.38
N ARG A 44 0.85 -27.25 -4.19
CA ARG A 44 -0.55 -27.63 -3.98
C ARG A 44 -1.53 -26.44 -4.03
N SER A 45 -1.11 -25.22 -3.67
CA SER A 45 -1.98 -24.03 -3.79
C SER A 45 -2.18 -23.63 -5.26
N TYR A 46 -1.14 -23.72 -6.10
CA TYR A 46 -1.24 -23.44 -7.55
C TYR A 46 -2.24 -24.35 -8.28
N GLN A 47 -2.24 -25.66 -8.00
CA GLN A 47 -3.13 -26.61 -8.69
C GLN A 47 -4.60 -26.51 -8.23
N ARG A 48 -4.88 -25.89 -7.08
CA ARG A 48 -6.20 -25.93 -6.43
C ARG A 48 -7.05 -24.67 -6.65
N ASN A 49 -6.48 -23.61 -7.22
CA ASN A 49 -7.16 -22.33 -7.51
C ASN A 49 -8.04 -22.36 -8.78
N ALA A 50 -8.12 -23.49 -9.50
CA ALA A 50 -8.82 -23.60 -10.78
C ALA A 50 -10.35 -23.77 -10.69
N ARG A 51 -10.92 -24.19 -9.54
CA ARG A 51 -12.36 -24.49 -9.38
C ARG A 51 -12.87 -24.23 -7.96
N ARG A 52 -13.36 -23.03 -7.60
CA ARG A 52 -14.03 -22.85 -6.30
C ARG A 52 -15.13 -21.79 -6.28
N ASP A 53 -16.33 -22.25 -5.95
CA ASP A 53 -17.34 -21.49 -5.20
C ASP A 53 -16.97 -21.55 -3.69
N THR A 54 -17.29 -20.54 -2.89
CA THR A 54 -17.12 -20.64 -1.42
C THR A 54 -18.16 -21.60 -0.90
N THR A 55 -17.77 -22.86 -0.72
CA THR A 55 -18.61 -23.82 -0.04
C THR A 55 -18.38 -23.73 1.47
N PRO A 56 -19.43 -23.98 2.29
CA PRO A 56 -19.29 -24.14 3.74
C PRO A 56 -18.16 -25.10 4.16
N ASP A 57 -17.73 -25.98 3.26
CA ASP A 57 -16.66 -26.94 3.46
C ASP A 57 -15.25 -26.33 3.49
N GLU A 58 -14.97 -25.23 2.78
CA GLU A 58 -13.67 -24.53 2.88
C GLU A 58 -13.58 -23.72 4.18
N LEU A 59 -14.67 -23.07 4.61
CA LEU A 59 -14.72 -22.44 5.93
C LEU A 59 -14.59 -23.47 7.06
N ARG A 60 -15.24 -24.63 6.94
CA ARG A 60 -15.04 -25.77 7.86
C ARG A 60 -13.64 -26.33 7.80
N ARG A 61 -12.96 -26.25 6.66
CA ARG A 61 -11.56 -26.66 6.52
C ARG A 61 -10.64 -25.67 7.25
N LEU A 62 -10.75 -24.38 7.01
CA LEU A 62 -9.98 -23.36 7.75
C LEU A 62 -10.23 -23.47 9.26
N ALA A 63 -11.49 -23.65 9.67
CA ALA A 63 -11.84 -23.85 11.08
C ALA A 63 -11.27 -25.14 11.68
N ARG A 64 -11.12 -26.21 10.89
CA ARG A 64 -10.42 -27.43 11.31
C ARG A 64 -8.92 -27.21 11.38
N ASP A 65 -8.33 -26.53 10.40
CA ASP A 65 -6.90 -26.25 10.39
C ASP A 65 -6.49 -25.41 11.62
N VAL A 66 -7.28 -24.39 11.98
CA VAL A 66 -7.12 -23.65 13.25
C VAL A 66 -7.27 -24.55 14.47
N ARG A 67 -8.30 -25.41 14.50
CA ARG A 67 -8.52 -26.34 15.62
C ARG A 67 -7.36 -27.34 15.78
N ASP A 68 -6.77 -27.75 14.67
CA ASP A 68 -5.62 -28.65 14.62
C ASP A 68 -4.29 -27.92 14.91
N GLY A 69 -4.31 -26.62 15.21
CA GLY A 69 -3.13 -25.81 15.50
C GLY A 69 -2.28 -25.48 14.26
N LYS A 70 -2.88 -25.49 13.07
CA LYS A 70 -2.19 -25.14 11.82
C LYS A 70 -2.41 -23.67 11.49
N ASP A 71 -1.33 -23.01 11.08
CA ASP A 71 -1.38 -21.64 10.59
C ASP A 71 -2.17 -21.51 9.28
N ILE A 72 -2.93 -20.42 9.15
CA ILE A 72 -3.67 -20.03 7.95
C ILE A 72 -2.88 -18.99 7.14
N SER A 73 -2.85 -19.14 5.82
CA SER A 73 -2.33 -18.09 4.93
C SER A 73 -3.37 -16.97 4.70
N PRO A 74 -2.99 -15.68 4.73
CA PRO A 74 -3.84 -14.57 4.30
C PRO A 74 -4.40 -14.75 2.88
N ASP A 75 -3.61 -15.36 1.98
CA ASP A 75 -4.04 -15.64 0.61
C ASP A 75 -5.16 -16.69 0.55
N ASP A 76 -5.08 -17.74 1.39
CA ASP A 76 -6.11 -18.77 1.51
C ASP A 76 -7.39 -18.20 2.15
N LEU A 77 -7.24 -17.33 3.15
CA LEU A 77 -8.36 -16.63 3.79
C LEU A 77 -9.07 -15.72 2.77
N PHE A 78 -8.30 -14.90 2.05
CA PHE A 78 -8.84 -14.03 1.01
C PHE A 78 -9.54 -14.83 -0.10
N ALA A 79 -8.90 -15.89 -0.61
CA ALA A 79 -9.50 -16.76 -1.61
C ALA A 79 -10.83 -17.37 -1.15
N THR A 80 -10.95 -17.71 0.14
CA THR A 80 -12.18 -18.22 0.74
C THR A 80 -13.26 -17.14 0.87
N MET A 81 -12.86 -15.88 1.11
CA MET A 81 -13.76 -14.74 1.25
C MET A 81 -14.25 -14.16 -0.09
N LYS A 82 -13.49 -14.31 -1.19
CA LYS A 82 -13.81 -13.70 -2.50
C LYS A 82 -15.27 -13.87 -2.93
N PRO A 83 -15.89 -15.07 -2.92
CA PRO A 83 -17.31 -15.21 -3.27
C PRO A 83 -18.29 -14.46 -2.36
N TRP A 84 -18.03 -14.37 -1.05
CA TRP A 84 -18.82 -13.50 -0.18
C TRP A 84 -18.61 -12.02 -0.54
N MET A 85 -17.38 -11.60 -0.84
CA MET A 85 -17.10 -10.23 -1.30
C MET A 85 -17.82 -9.92 -2.62
N ARG A 86 -17.90 -10.87 -3.57
CA ARG A 86 -18.70 -10.73 -4.80
C ARG A 86 -20.19 -10.58 -4.49
N GLN A 87 -20.72 -11.37 -3.58
CA GLN A 87 -22.12 -11.27 -3.16
C GLN A 87 -22.44 -9.92 -2.50
N MET A 88 -21.50 -9.39 -1.72
CA MET A 88 -21.63 -8.09 -1.05
C MET A 88 -21.24 -6.90 -1.93
N SER A 89 -20.66 -7.14 -3.11
CA SER A 89 -20.20 -6.11 -4.05
C SER A 89 -21.24 -5.02 -4.29
N PRO A 90 -22.54 -5.31 -4.52
CA PRO A 90 -23.53 -4.26 -4.73
C PRO A 90 -23.70 -3.31 -3.54
N ILE A 91 -23.54 -3.81 -2.31
CA ILE A 91 -23.64 -2.99 -1.10
C ILE A 91 -22.38 -2.13 -0.95
N PHE A 92 -21.20 -2.72 -1.13
CA PHE A 92 -19.94 -1.99 -1.07
C PHE A 92 -19.85 -0.91 -2.16
N GLU A 93 -20.29 -1.23 -3.37
CA GLU A 93 -20.40 -0.28 -4.47
C GLU A 93 -21.33 0.88 -4.09
N ARG A 94 -22.48 0.59 -3.48
CA ARG A 94 -23.40 1.65 -3.05
C ARG A 94 -22.82 2.54 -1.94
N MET A 95 -22.15 1.96 -0.95
CA MET A 95 -21.48 2.74 0.10
C MET A 95 -20.37 3.62 -0.49
N ARG A 96 -19.59 3.06 -1.41
CA ARG A 96 -18.54 3.77 -2.14
C ARG A 96 -19.12 4.94 -2.94
N GLU A 97 -20.15 4.71 -3.75
CA GLU A 97 -20.81 5.75 -4.54
C GLU A 97 -21.26 6.93 -3.69
N VAL A 98 -21.88 6.66 -2.53
CA VAL A 98 -22.33 7.72 -1.62
C VAL A 98 -21.14 8.51 -1.06
N ASN A 99 -20.11 7.81 -0.57
CA ASN A 99 -18.93 8.47 -0.03
C ASN A 99 -18.16 9.28 -1.09
N GLU A 100 -18.04 8.74 -2.30
CA GLU A 100 -17.40 9.40 -3.43
C GLU A 100 -18.20 10.61 -3.90
N GLU A 101 -19.53 10.52 -3.93
CA GLU A 101 -20.39 11.65 -4.27
C GLU A 101 -20.25 12.78 -3.24
N ASP A 102 -20.34 12.47 -1.95
CA ASP A 102 -20.20 13.46 -0.88
C ASP A 102 -18.85 14.18 -0.96
N TRP A 103 -17.76 13.42 -1.15
CA TRP A 103 -16.43 14.01 -1.28
C TRP A 103 -16.25 14.78 -2.59
N ALA A 104 -16.75 14.26 -3.72
CA ALA A 104 -16.69 14.95 -5.01
C ALA A 104 -17.44 16.29 -4.94
N ASP A 105 -18.57 16.34 -4.22
CA ASP A 105 -19.33 17.56 -3.99
C ASP A 105 -18.57 18.56 -3.11
N VAL A 106 -17.95 18.11 -2.03
CA VAL A 106 -17.09 18.96 -1.18
C VAL A 106 -15.93 19.52 -2.02
N ARG A 107 -15.19 18.66 -2.72
CA ARG A 107 -14.00 19.06 -3.47
C ARG A 107 -14.34 19.96 -4.66
N THR A 108 -15.40 19.64 -5.39
CA THR A 108 -15.90 20.49 -6.48
C THR A 108 -16.31 21.86 -5.94
N SER A 109 -16.97 21.92 -4.79
CA SER A 109 -17.39 23.18 -4.17
C SER A 109 -16.21 24.03 -3.68
N GLU A 110 -15.17 23.39 -3.14
CA GLU A 110 -13.92 24.07 -2.77
C GLU A 110 -13.25 24.72 -3.98
N TRP A 111 -12.99 23.93 -5.03
CA TRP A 111 -12.32 24.43 -6.23
C TRP A 111 -13.18 25.42 -7.00
N ALA A 112 -14.49 25.24 -6.99
CA ALA A 112 -15.42 26.21 -7.58
C ALA A 112 -15.34 27.59 -6.92
N ARG A 113 -15.15 27.64 -5.59
CA ARG A 113 -14.96 28.91 -4.87
C ARG A 113 -13.57 29.48 -5.08
N GLN A 114 -12.55 28.63 -5.04
CA GLN A 114 -11.15 29.05 -5.16
C GLN A 114 -10.84 29.63 -6.55
N TYR A 115 -11.38 29.01 -7.60
CA TYR A 115 -11.07 29.35 -8.99
C TYR A 115 -12.24 29.96 -9.77
N ASP A 116 -13.32 30.35 -9.07
CA ASP A 116 -14.54 30.93 -9.66
C ASP A 116 -15.12 30.11 -10.83
N LEU A 117 -15.20 28.77 -10.64
CA LEU A 117 -15.69 27.88 -11.69
C LEU A 117 -17.18 28.12 -11.96
N ASN A 118 -17.56 28.17 -13.23
CA ASN A 118 -18.97 28.29 -13.64
C ASN A 118 -19.72 26.96 -13.57
N ALA A 119 -21.05 26.99 -13.76
CA ALA A 119 -21.90 25.80 -13.65
C ALA A 119 -21.49 24.63 -14.58
N SER A 120 -21.03 24.93 -15.80
CA SER A 120 -20.56 23.90 -16.74
C SER A 120 -19.24 23.28 -16.28
N GLN A 121 -18.30 24.09 -15.82
CA GLN A 121 -17.01 23.62 -15.30
C GLN A 121 -17.18 22.77 -14.03
N ARG A 122 -18.07 23.17 -13.12
CA ARG A 122 -18.44 22.38 -11.93
C ARG A 122 -19.01 21.02 -12.31
N ALA A 123 -19.91 20.98 -13.29
CA ALA A 123 -20.49 19.72 -13.76
C ALA A 123 -19.42 18.79 -14.37
N GLN A 124 -18.51 19.34 -15.18
CA GLN A 124 -17.39 18.58 -15.76
C GLN A 124 -16.42 18.06 -14.70
N LEU A 125 -16.11 18.85 -13.67
CA LEU A 125 -15.24 18.44 -12.57
C LEU A 125 -15.87 17.32 -11.72
N LYS A 126 -17.16 17.46 -11.37
CA LYS A 126 -17.91 16.43 -10.64
C LYS A 126 -17.97 15.12 -11.43
N GLU A 127 -18.20 15.21 -12.74
CA GLU A 127 -18.21 14.04 -13.61
C GLU A 127 -16.83 13.37 -13.71
N TRP A 128 -15.75 14.16 -13.73
CA TRP A 128 -14.40 13.62 -13.69
C TRP A 128 -14.13 12.84 -12.40
N PHE A 129 -14.49 13.37 -11.23
CA PHE A 129 -14.34 12.65 -9.96
C PHE A 129 -15.13 11.34 -9.94
N ARG A 130 -16.37 11.34 -10.45
CA ARG A 130 -17.19 10.12 -10.59
C ARG A 130 -16.56 9.09 -11.52
N ALA A 131 -16.07 9.53 -12.68
CA ALA A 131 -15.42 8.65 -13.64
C ALA A 131 -14.14 8.02 -13.07
N GLN A 132 -13.35 8.81 -12.33
CA GLN A 132 -12.17 8.29 -11.61
C GLN A 132 -12.56 7.28 -10.54
N GLY A 133 -13.56 7.59 -9.70
CA GLY A 133 -14.06 6.64 -8.71
C GLY A 133 -14.49 5.31 -9.33
N ALA A 134 -15.22 5.35 -10.45
CA ALA A 134 -15.65 4.16 -11.18
C ALA A 134 -14.48 3.35 -11.79
N GLU A 135 -13.50 4.00 -12.39
CA GLU A 135 -12.29 3.34 -12.91
C GLU A 135 -11.53 2.63 -11.79
N ARG A 136 -11.43 3.25 -10.62
CA ARG A 136 -10.71 2.70 -9.46
C ARG A 136 -11.48 1.58 -8.77
N ALA A 137 -12.81 1.69 -8.68
CA ALA A 137 -13.66 0.61 -8.20
C ALA A 137 -13.49 -0.66 -9.04
N LYS A 138 -13.32 -0.51 -10.35
CA LYS A 138 -13.05 -1.63 -11.25
C LYS A 138 -11.76 -2.37 -10.88
N ALA A 139 -10.70 -1.67 -10.48
CA ALA A 139 -9.45 -2.34 -10.07
C ALA A 139 -9.65 -3.27 -8.86
N LEU A 140 -10.45 -2.85 -7.87
CA LEU A 140 -10.81 -3.70 -6.73
C LEU A 140 -11.68 -4.88 -7.16
N VAL A 141 -12.67 -4.64 -8.03
CA VAL A 141 -13.52 -5.70 -8.60
C VAL A 141 -12.67 -6.72 -9.35
N ASP A 142 -11.73 -6.27 -10.20
CA ASP A 142 -10.82 -7.13 -10.95
C ASP A 142 -9.98 -8.01 -10.01
N VAL A 143 -9.51 -7.47 -8.88
CA VAL A 143 -8.83 -8.24 -7.83
C VAL A 143 -9.76 -9.26 -7.17
N ILE A 144 -11.01 -8.91 -6.89
CA ILE A 144 -11.98 -9.84 -6.26
C ILE A 144 -12.41 -10.94 -7.25
N GLU A 145 -12.57 -10.61 -8.53
CA GLU A 145 -12.99 -11.55 -9.58
C GLU A 145 -11.86 -12.45 -10.05
N SER A 146 -10.63 -11.93 -10.07
CA SER A 146 -9.44 -12.69 -10.48
C SER A 146 -9.23 -13.93 -9.62
N LYS A 147 -8.96 -15.05 -10.28
CA LYS A 147 -8.58 -16.31 -9.63
C LYS A 147 -7.13 -16.30 -9.15
N ASN A 148 -6.31 -15.41 -9.69
CA ASN A 148 -4.86 -15.39 -9.47
C ASN A 148 -4.41 -14.31 -8.48
N SER A 149 -5.29 -13.38 -8.11
CA SER A 149 -4.97 -12.33 -7.14
C SER A 149 -4.86 -12.88 -5.72
N GLY A 150 -3.88 -12.37 -4.98
CA GLY A 150 -3.62 -12.67 -3.58
C GLY A 150 -4.09 -11.58 -2.62
N PHE A 151 -3.80 -11.78 -1.34
CA PHE A 151 -4.12 -10.81 -0.29
C PHE A 151 -3.35 -9.49 -0.48
N VAL A 152 -2.11 -9.55 -0.95
CA VAL A 152 -1.30 -8.35 -1.23
C VAL A 152 -1.92 -7.50 -2.35
N ASP A 153 -2.48 -8.14 -3.38
CA ASP A 153 -3.20 -7.43 -4.45
C ASP A 153 -4.45 -6.72 -3.92
N LEU A 154 -5.15 -7.34 -2.96
CA LEU A 154 -6.27 -6.69 -2.26
C LEU A 154 -5.80 -5.44 -1.53
N ILE A 155 -4.76 -5.56 -0.70
CA ILE A 155 -4.23 -4.42 0.06
C ILE A 155 -3.86 -3.28 -0.88
N ARG A 156 -3.11 -3.56 -1.95
CA ARG A 156 -2.71 -2.55 -2.94
C ARG A 156 -3.91 -1.92 -3.66
N ALA A 157 -4.95 -2.70 -3.96
CA ALA A 157 -6.18 -2.17 -4.56
C ALA A 157 -7.00 -1.32 -3.58
N THR A 158 -6.77 -1.46 -2.27
CA THR A 158 -7.47 -0.71 -1.20
C THR A 158 -6.67 0.42 -0.58
N GLU A 159 -5.33 0.40 -0.66
CA GLU A 159 -4.44 1.46 -0.17
C GLU A 159 -4.54 2.74 -1.03
N TYR A 160 -5.21 2.67 -2.17
CA TYR A 160 -5.42 3.80 -3.05
C TYR A 160 -6.36 4.85 -2.43
N ASP A 161 -5.90 6.10 -2.38
CA ASP A 161 -6.74 7.23 -1.97
C ASP A 161 -7.62 7.66 -3.15
N TRP A 162 -8.87 7.20 -3.16
CA TRP A 162 -9.88 7.64 -4.11
C TRP A 162 -10.15 9.15 -4.05
N LYS A 163 -9.68 9.84 -3.00
CA LYS A 163 -9.70 11.30 -2.86
C LYS A 163 -8.53 11.99 -3.57
N ASP A 164 -7.74 11.24 -4.34
CA ASP A 164 -6.66 11.80 -5.12
C ASP A 164 -7.20 12.71 -6.24
N ALA A 165 -7.17 14.01 -5.98
CA ALA A 165 -7.52 15.04 -6.97
C ALA A 165 -6.37 15.35 -7.95
N ARG A 166 -5.18 14.75 -7.79
CA ARG A 166 -3.98 15.07 -8.60
C ARG A 166 -4.17 14.74 -10.09
N GLY A 167 -5.07 13.80 -10.42
CA GLY A 167 -5.41 13.50 -11.81
C GLY A 167 -6.23 14.60 -12.50
N ALA A 168 -6.87 15.51 -11.75
CA ALA A 168 -7.76 16.53 -12.30
C ALA A 168 -7.00 17.74 -12.85
N ASP A 169 -5.67 17.78 -12.69
CA ASP A 169 -4.84 18.93 -13.06
C ASP A 169 -5.07 19.38 -14.50
N LYS A 170 -5.04 18.44 -15.46
CA LYS A 170 -5.27 18.75 -16.88
C LYS A 170 -6.66 19.32 -17.15
N LEU A 171 -7.67 18.85 -16.42
CA LEU A 171 -9.03 19.34 -16.55
C LEU A 171 -9.12 20.78 -16.02
N MET A 172 -8.55 21.02 -14.84
CA MET A 172 -8.46 22.36 -14.26
C MET A 172 -7.68 23.33 -15.14
N GLU A 173 -6.54 22.92 -15.70
CA GLU A 173 -5.78 23.75 -16.63
C GLU A 173 -6.59 24.17 -17.87
N GLY A 174 -7.56 23.36 -18.30
CA GLY A 174 -8.50 23.72 -19.37
C GLY A 174 -9.57 24.74 -18.95
N PHE A 175 -9.87 24.84 -17.65
CA PHE A 175 -10.84 25.79 -17.11
C PHE A 175 -10.23 27.16 -16.84
N LEU A 176 -8.97 27.18 -16.41
CA LEU A 176 -8.28 28.37 -15.91
C LEU A 176 -7.54 29.11 -17.02
N LYS A 177 -7.40 30.43 -16.86
CA LYS A 177 -6.70 31.29 -17.83
C LYS A 177 -5.93 32.40 -17.11
N GLY A 178 -4.89 32.90 -17.78
CA GLY A 178 -4.07 34.00 -17.25
C GLY A 178 -3.51 33.66 -15.87
N ASP A 179 -3.55 34.63 -14.97
CA ASP A 179 -2.95 34.52 -13.64
C ASP A 179 -3.49 33.33 -12.82
N GLN A 180 -4.77 32.98 -12.95
CA GLN A 180 -5.36 31.83 -12.24
C GLN A 180 -4.74 30.48 -12.69
N LEU A 181 -4.41 30.35 -13.98
CA LEU A 181 -3.77 29.14 -14.50
C LEU A 181 -2.33 29.02 -13.98
N GLU A 182 -1.61 30.15 -13.94
CA GLU A 182 -0.23 30.19 -13.43
C GLU A 182 -0.19 29.92 -11.92
N GLU A 183 -1.11 30.50 -11.14
CA GLU A 183 -1.25 30.23 -9.72
C GLU A 183 -1.58 28.75 -9.46
N PHE A 184 -2.52 28.17 -10.21
CA PHE A 184 -2.85 26.76 -10.11
C PHE A 184 -1.64 25.86 -10.39
N LYS A 185 -0.93 26.09 -11.50
CA LYS A 185 0.26 25.30 -11.86
C LYS A 185 1.36 25.42 -10.82
N SER A 186 1.63 26.64 -10.35
CA SER A 186 2.62 26.90 -9.30
C SER A 186 2.26 26.19 -7.99
N GLY A 187 0.99 26.30 -7.55
CA GLY A 187 0.51 25.62 -6.35
C GLY A 187 0.62 24.10 -6.44
N ARG A 188 0.24 23.51 -7.58
CA ARG A 188 0.35 22.06 -7.81
C ARG A 188 1.80 21.58 -7.86
N LEU A 189 2.71 22.37 -8.42
CA LEU A 189 4.15 22.08 -8.38
C LEU A 189 4.69 22.14 -6.94
N ALA A 190 4.29 23.16 -6.17
CA ALA A 190 4.70 23.30 -4.77
C ALA A 190 4.18 22.13 -3.91
N GLU A 191 2.90 21.76 -4.05
CA GLU A 191 2.32 20.61 -3.35
C GLU A 191 3.05 19.29 -3.68
N ARG A 192 3.44 19.09 -4.95
CA ARG A 192 4.25 17.93 -5.34
C ARG A 192 5.64 17.96 -4.73
N ALA A 193 6.33 19.11 -4.77
CA ALA A 193 7.65 19.26 -4.20
C ALA A 193 7.65 18.97 -2.69
N GLU A 194 6.65 19.50 -1.98
CA GLU A 194 6.46 19.26 -0.55
C GLU A 194 6.15 17.77 -0.26
N SER A 195 5.28 17.13 -1.05
CA SER A 195 4.98 15.70 -0.92
C SER A 195 6.23 14.82 -1.07
N VAL A 196 7.01 15.07 -2.14
CA VAL A 196 8.27 14.36 -2.41
C VAL A 196 9.28 14.58 -1.29
N GLN A 197 9.42 15.81 -0.80
CA GLN A 197 10.34 16.13 0.29
C GLN A 197 9.95 15.41 1.58
N HIS A 198 8.68 15.47 2.00
CA HIS A 198 8.20 14.79 3.21
C HIS A 198 8.34 13.27 3.12
N GLU A 199 8.09 12.67 1.94
CA GLU A 199 8.29 11.24 1.74
C GLU A 199 9.78 10.86 1.84
N ALA A 200 10.64 11.61 1.14
CA ALA A 200 12.08 11.39 1.14
C ALA A 200 12.69 11.54 2.54
N ASP A 201 12.36 12.62 3.26
CA ASP A 201 12.85 12.88 4.62
C ASP A 201 12.43 11.77 5.60
N ARG A 202 11.18 11.33 5.50
CA ARG A 202 10.64 10.25 6.33
C ARG A 202 11.39 8.95 6.09
N ASN A 203 11.58 8.59 4.82
CA ASN A 203 12.27 7.35 4.44
C ASN A 203 13.76 7.43 4.79
N LEU A 204 14.40 8.59 4.61
CA LEU A 204 15.80 8.83 4.96
C LEU A 204 16.02 8.71 6.46
N SER A 205 15.13 9.31 7.27
CA SER A 205 15.19 9.23 8.73
C SER A 205 15.04 7.80 9.23
N ARG A 206 14.19 6.97 8.59
CA ARG A 206 14.08 5.55 8.93
C ARG A 206 15.35 4.79 8.58
N LEU A 207 15.88 4.98 7.37
CA LEU A 207 17.10 4.32 6.93
C LEU A 207 18.28 4.71 7.83
N ASP A 208 18.42 5.99 8.17
CA ASP A 208 19.42 6.49 9.12
C ASP A 208 19.31 5.82 10.48
N GLY A 209 18.10 5.66 11.01
CA GLY A 209 17.85 4.94 12.25
C GLY A 209 18.30 3.48 12.24
N ILE A 210 18.41 2.85 11.07
CA ILE A 210 18.86 1.46 10.91
C ILE A 210 20.37 1.37 10.75
N VAL A 211 20.95 2.18 9.84
CA VAL A 211 22.34 1.99 9.41
C VAL A 211 23.31 3.09 9.88
N ALA A 212 22.81 4.16 10.50
CA ALA A 212 23.57 5.35 10.89
C ALA A 212 24.38 5.92 9.71
N LEU A 213 23.71 6.73 8.89
CA LEU A 213 24.28 7.34 7.70
C LEU A 213 25.21 8.50 8.09
N ASP A 214 26.29 8.68 7.32
CA ASP A 214 27.11 9.88 7.44
C ASP A 214 26.52 11.05 6.63
N SER A 215 27.04 12.26 6.83
CA SER A 215 26.51 13.47 6.17
C SER A 215 26.56 13.41 4.64
N LYS A 216 27.55 12.72 4.06
CA LYS A 216 27.64 12.58 2.60
C LYS A 216 26.60 11.58 2.10
N GLN A 217 26.38 10.50 2.83
CA GLN A 217 25.34 9.52 2.52
C GLN A 217 23.93 10.12 2.67
N HIS A 218 23.71 10.99 3.68
CA HIS A 218 22.44 11.72 3.83
C HIS A 218 22.08 12.51 2.57
N GLU A 219 23.01 13.34 2.08
CA GLU A 219 22.79 14.16 0.88
C GLU A 219 22.52 13.29 -0.36
N GLN A 220 23.33 12.23 -0.55
CA GLN A 220 23.18 11.33 -1.70
C GLN A 220 21.86 10.55 -1.66
N LEU A 221 21.52 9.97 -0.51
CA LEU A 221 20.34 9.13 -0.35
C LEU A 221 19.04 9.94 -0.33
N PHE A 222 19.08 11.20 0.13
CA PHE A 222 17.95 12.11 -0.03
C PHE A 222 17.58 12.22 -1.52
N GLY A 223 18.56 12.46 -2.40
CA GLY A 223 18.31 12.56 -3.83
C GLY A 223 17.75 11.27 -4.45
N VAL A 224 18.27 10.10 -4.03
CA VAL A 224 17.75 8.78 -4.47
C VAL A 224 16.30 8.59 -4.02
N LEU A 225 16.01 8.90 -2.76
CA LEU A 225 14.67 8.75 -2.18
C LEU A 225 13.66 9.73 -2.79
N SER A 226 14.06 10.98 -3.05
CA SER A 226 13.21 11.95 -3.75
C SER A 226 12.87 11.48 -5.16
N ARG A 227 13.85 10.97 -5.92
CA ARG A 227 13.61 10.46 -7.30
C ARG A 227 12.72 9.22 -7.34
N GLY A 228 12.70 8.45 -6.25
CA GLY A 228 11.86 7.26 -6.09
C GLY A 228 10.53 7.50 -5.38
N ALA A 229 10.21 8.74 -5.01
CA ALA A 229 8.94 9.11 -4.40
C ALA A 229 7.79 9.06 -5.42
N GLU A 230 6.57 8.80 -4.95
CA GLU A 230 5.42 8.58 -5.83
C GLU A 230 5.09 9.81 -6.69
N ASP A 231 5.22 11.00 -6.10
CA ASP A 231 4.88 12.28 -6.74
C ASP A 231 6.02 12.90 -7.56
N TYR A 232 7.18 12.25 -7.62
CA TYR A 232 8.35 12.82 -8.29
C TYR A 232 8.15 12.96 -9.79
N GLN A 233 8.51 14.14 -10.31
CA GLN A 233 8.54 14.42 -11.74
C GLN A 233 9.89 15.04 -12.11
N PRO A 234 10.49 14.64 -13.25
CA PRO A 234 11.71 15.27 -13.72
C PRO A 234 11.57 16.80 -13.83
N GLY A 235 12.50 17.53 -13.21
CA GLY A 235 12.50 18.99 -13.20
C GLY A 235 11.70 19.64 -12.06
N LEU A 236 11.17 18.84 -11.12
CA LEU A 236 10.62 19.35 -9.87
C LEU A 236 11.76 19.95 -9.03
N ASN A 237 11.56 21.19 -8.55
CA ASN A 237 12.54 21.83 -7.68
C ASN A 237 12.34 21.34 -6.24
N VAL A 238 13.07 20.29 -5.87
CA VAL A 238 13.12 19.76 -4.51
C VAL A 238 14.40 20.27 -3.85
N ASP A 239 14.28 20.90 -2.69
CA ASP A 239 15.43 21.42 -1.96
C ASP A 239 16.40 20.29 -1.61
N GLY A 240 17.69 20.46 -1.94
CA GLY A 240 18.72 19.43 -1.71
C GLY A 240 18.88 18.41 -2.85
N LEU A 241 18.03 18.45 -3.88
CA LEU A 241 18.19 17.61 -5.07
C LEU A 241 19.13 18.29 -6.07
N ALA A 242 20.35 17.76 -6.23
CA ALA A 242 21.30 18.19 -7.25
C ALA A 242 21.69 17.03 -8.18
N GLY A 243 21.74 17.27 -9.50
CA GLY A 243 22.27 16.31 -10.47
C GLY A 243 21.22 15.59 -11.31
N GLU A 244 21.17 14.27 -11.22
CA GLU A 244 20.41 13.40 -12.13
C GLU A 244 18.89 13.53 -11.93
N ASN A 245 18.15 13.81 -13.00
CA ASN A 245 16.74 14.21 -12.93
C ASN A 245 15.74 13.10 -13.28
N SER A 246 16.19 11.88 -13.60
CA SER A 246 15.29 10.77 -13.93
C SER A 246 14.59 10.23 -12.69
N ALA A 247 13.30 9.91 -12.83
CA ALA A 247 12.58 9.15 -11.81
C ALA A 247 13.15 7.74 -11.69
N LEU A 248 13.15 7.19 -10.48
CA LEU A 248 13.59 5.83 -10.18
C LEU A 248 12.40 4.95 -9.87
N ASP A 249 12.34 3.78 -10.49
CA ASP A 249 11.45 2.74 -9.98
C ASP A 249 11.97 2.17 -8.63
N ARG A 250 11.12 1.43 -7.92
CA ARG A 250 11.47 0.87 -6.61
C ARG A 250 12.75 0.03 -6.65
N GLY A 251 12.93 -0.82 -7.67
CA GLY A 251 14.10 -1.68 -7.77
C GLY A 251 15.39 -0.89 -8.07
N GLN A 252 15.30 0.15 -8.89
CA GLN A 252 16.42 1.06 -9.17
C GLN A 252 16.81 1.86 -7.93
N ARG A 253 15.82 2.44 -7.24
CA ARG A 253 16.00 3.17 -5.99
C ARG A 253 16.71 2.29 -4.95
N ASP A 254 16.21 1.08 -4.72
CA ASP A 254 16.76 0.15 -3.73
C ASP A 254 18.21 -0.27 -4.10
N ALA A 255 18.49 -0.45 -5.38
CA ALA A 255 19.85 -0.70 -5.86
C ALA A 255 20.80 0.48 -5.62
N GLU A 256 20.36 1.72 -5.87
CA GLU A 256 21.15 2.93 -5.62
C GLU A 256 21.38 3.18 -4.11
N ILE A 257 20.38 2.88 -3.26
CA ILE A 257 20.52 2.93 -1.81
C ILE A 257 21.64 1.98 -1.40
N ARG A 258 21.54 0.70 -1.76
CA ARG A 258 22.53 -0.33 -1.42
C ARG A 258 23.93 -0.01 -1.95
N ALA A 259 24.05 0.60 -3.13
CA ALA A 259 25.33 1.01 -3.70
C ALA A 259 26.01 2.16 -2.92
N THR A 260 25.23 2.98 -2.21
CA THR A 260 25.72 4.11 -1.40
C THR A 260 26.15 3.67 0.00
N LEU A 261 25.62 2.56 0.50
CA LEU A 261 25.94 2.01 1.82
C LEU A 261 27.31 1.32 1.84
N ARG A 262 28.00 1.42 2.98
CA ARG A 262 29.21 0.64 3.25
C ARG A 262 28.85 -0.83 3.56
N PRO A 263 29.80 -1.76 3.43
CA PRO A 263 29.53 -3.19 3.71
C PRO A 263 28.93 -3.46 5.09
N ASP A 264 29.38 -2.76 6.13
CA ASP A 264 28.86 -2.88 7.50
C ASP A 264 27.41 -2.36 7.63
N GLN A 265 27.05 -1.32 6.87
CA GLN A 265 25.70 -0.78 6.83
C GLN A 265 24.75 -1.68 6.05
N ILE A 266 25.21 -2.31 4.96
CA ILE A 266 24.44 -3.31 4.23
C ILE A 266 24.12 -4.49 5.14
N GLU A 267 25.10 -4.97 5.92
CA GLU A 267 24.88 -6.06 6.88
C GLU A 267 23.83 -5.71 7.93
N LYS A 268 23.87 -4.48 8.49
CA LYS A 268 22.84 -3.98 9.41
C LYS A 268 21.46 -3.90 8.76
N LEU A 269 21.38 -3.43 7.52
CA LEU A 269 20.12 -3.35 6.78
C LEU A 269 19.54 -4.75 6.53
N ASP A 270 20.36 -5.70 6.07
CA ASP A 270 19.97 -7.09 5.84
C ASP A 270 19.57 -7.79 7.15
N GLU A 271 20.27 -7.50 8.26
CA GLU A 271 19.88 -7.96 9.59
C GLU A 271 18.52 -7.37 10.02
N HIS A 272 18.32 -6.06 9.85
CA HIS A 272 17.05 -5.41 10.15
C HIS A 272 15.89 -6.02 9.35
N GLN A 273 16.06 -6.21 8.04
CA GLN A 273 15.05 -6.82 7.17
C GLN A 273 14.74 -8.27 7.59
N ARG A 274 15.76 -9.07 7.94
CA ARG A 274 15.57 -10.44 8.46
C ARG A 274 14.84 -10.44 9.80
N ASN A 275 15.22 -9.56 10.71
CA ASN A 275 14.60 -9.45 12.04
C ASN A 275 13.14 -9.00 11.94
N ARG A 276 12.85 -7.99 11.11
CA ARG A 276 11.49 -7.53 10.80
C ARG A 276 10.62 -8.65 10.25
N ARG A 277 11.15 -9.40 9.28
CA ARG A 277 10.45 -10.55 8.73
C ARG A 277 10.20 -11.64 9.80
N ALA A 278 11.21 -11.96 10.61
CA ALA A 278 11.08 -12.95 11.67
C ALA A 278 10.08 -12.51 12.76
N GLU A 279 10.07 -11.23 13.12
CA GLU A 279 9.12 -10.63 14.05
C GLU A 279 7.70 -10.66 13.48
N ALA A 280 7.51 -10.25 12.23
CA ALA A 280 6.22 -10.33 11.55
C ALA A 280 5.73 -11.78 11.42
N GLU A 281 6.62 -12.74 11.12
CA GLU A 281 6.29 -14.18 11.14
C GLU A 281 5.84 -14.63 12.52
N LYS A 282 6.54 -14.22 13.58
CA LYS A 282 6.21 -14.54 14.96
C LYS A 282 4.86 -13.94 15.38
N GLU A 283 4.61 -12.67 15.08
CA GLU A 283 3.33 -12.01 15.35
C GLU A 283 2.17 -12.69 14.61
N MET A 284 2.35 -13.01 13.33
CA MET A 284 1.35 -13.72 12.55
C MET A 284 1.07 -15.12 13.11
N ARG A 285 2.11 -15.85 13.54
CA ARG A 285 1.94 -17.18 14.17
C ARG A 285 1.20 -17.10 15.51
N ARG A 286 1.37 -16.03 16.29
CA ARG A 286 0.54 -15.80 17.50
C ARG A 286 -0.95 -15.73 17.18
N MET A 287 -1.30 -15.32 15.97
CA MET A 287 -2.67 -15.28 15.45
C MET A 287 -3.04 -16.54 14.64
N MET A 288 -2.22 -17.59 14.67
CA MET A 288 -2.34 -18.79 13.82
C MET A 288 -2.37 -18.45 12.33
N MET A 289 -1.51 -17.52 11.91
CA MET A 289 -1.37 -17.09 10.52
C MET A 289 0.06 -17.17 10.02
N THR A 290 0.24 -17.28 8.69
CA THR A 290 1.53 -17.11 8.03
C THR A 290 1.64 -15.72 7.39
N LEU A 291 2.86 -15.31 7.01
CA LEU A 291 3.01 -14.14 6.14
C LEU A 291 2.34 -14.39 4.78
N PRO A 292 1.81 -13.34 4.13
CA PRO A 292 1.35 -13.42 2.75
C PRO A 292 2.52 -13.66 1.80
N LYS A 293 2.24 -14.24 0.62
CA LYS A 293 3.27 -14.64 -0.34
C LYS A 293 4.21 -13.49 -0.73
N ASP A 294 3.64 -12.31 -1.00
CA ASP A 294 4.36 -11.14 -1.50
C ASP A 294 4.52 -10.08 -0.40
N TRP A 295 4.78 -10.52 0.85
CA TRP A 295 4.98 -9.65 2.02
C TRP A 295 5.93 -8.49 1.78
N ASP A 296 7.02 -8.73 1.03
CA ASP A 296 8.05 -7.73 0.77
C ASP A 296 7.50 -6.51 -0.01
N LEU A 297 6.34 -6.65 -0.67
CA LEU A 297 5.64 -5.52 -1.30
C LEU A 297 4.89 -4.64 -0.29
N LEU A 298 4.47 -5.21 0.84
CA LEU A 298 3.78 -4.51 1.93
C LEU A 298 4.75 -3.88 2.93
N ASP A 299 5.96 -4.41 3.02
CA ASP A 299 6.97 -3.86 3.94
C ASP A 299 7.40 -2.47 3.45
N ARG A 300 7.21 -1.48 4.34
CA ARG A 300 7.44 -0.06 4.06
C ARG A 300 8.89 0.36 4.27
N ASP A 301 9.71 -0.56 4.79
CA ASP A 301 11.14 -0.39 5.03
C ASP A 301 11.99 -1.29 4.10
N THR A 302 11.41 -1.74 2.98
CA THR A 302 12.20 -2.34 1.90
C THR A 302 12.94 -1.22 1.17
N PHE A 303 14.26 -1.22 1.37
CA PHE A 303 15.28 -0.41 0.70
C PHE A 303 16.31 -1.33 0.05
#